data_AF-C6LFE1-F1
#
_entry.id   AF-C6LFE1-F1
#
_cell.length_a   1.000
_cell.length_b   1.000
_cell.length_c   1.000
_cell.angle_alpha   90.00
_cell.angle_beta   90.00
_cell.angle_gamma   90.00
#
_symmetry.space_group_name_H-M   'P 1'
#
loop_
_entity.id
_entity.type
_entity.pdbx_description
1 polymer ?
#
loop_
_entity_poly.entity_id
_entity_poly.type
_entity_poly.pdbx_seq_one_letter_code
_entity_poly.pdbx_strand_id
1 'polypeptide(L)'
;MENPALDRNQILLGQRKMLEQKKERLERLIFTIDDILKGENRMDFAVFNQEDIEQLYRAVMGNLSDEQKKQFMGNYIAANGGATSKMSDAKMMGKDAAEQEAEFHKMFVKNASGEQAQKNFQKLVEWYGSKEQVLEGAQPTNPDIFAAYQKRLDAVMKKLADKRGEEPSGFPVKEIIGEYDFVSRQLYQIKDAEAIVKDLAALYQTNEQARTALDKQYGAGTADFFAAAVGEFYKKM
;
A
#
# COMPACT_ATOMS: atom_id res chain seq x y z
N MET A 1 -19.37 -4.61 31.40
CA MET A 1 -18.72 -5.87 31.81
C MET A 1 -17.79 -6.26 30.67
N GLU A 2 -16.50 -5.97 30.80
CA GLU A 2 -15.46 -6.44 29.88
C GLU A 2 -15.29 -7.94 30.10
N ASN A 3 -15.38 -8.73 29.02
CA ASN A 3 -15.23 -10.18 29.08
C ASN A 3 -13.75 -10.55 28.92
N PRO A 4 -13.02 -10.91 29.99
CA PRO A 4 -11.58 -11.14 29.95
C PRO A 4 -11.17 -12.35 29.10
N ALA A 5 -12.12 -13.25 28.81
CA ALA A 5 -11.90 -14.40 27.94
C ALA A 5 -11.85 -14.02 26.44
N LEU A 6 -12.48 -12.91 26.06
CA LEU A 6 -12.50 -12.44 24.66
C LEU A 6 -11.14 -11.84 24.26
N ASP A 7 -10.52 -11.08 25.18
CA ASP A 7 -9.20 -10.47 25.01
C ASP A 7 -8.07 -11.53 24.96
N ARG A 8 -8.09 -12.51 25.86
CA ARG A 8 -7.12 -13.62 25.85
C ARG A 8 -7.18 -14.44 24.56
N ASN A 9 -8.37 -14.72 24.03
CA ASN A 9 -8.53 -15.47 22.79
C ASN A 9 -8.05 -14.67 21.58
N GLN A 10 -8.27 -13.36 21.54
CA GLN A 10 -7.72 -12.49 20.50
C GLN A 10 -6.19 -12.42 20.56
N ILE A 11 -5.61 -12.33 21.76
CA ILE A 11 -4.15 -12.38 21.95
C ILE A 11 -3.59 -13.72 21.45
N LEU A 12 -4.24 -14.85 21.78
CA LEU A 12 -3.81 -16.18 21.32
C LEU A 12 -3.95 -16.34 19.79
N LEU A 13 -5.00 -15.79 19.18
CA LEU A 13 -5.16 -15.76 17.72
C LEU A 13 -4.05 -14.93 17.06
N GLY A 14 -3.71 -13.77 17.63
CA GLY A 14 -2.60 -12.94 17.17
C GLY A 14 -1.24 -13.66 17.30
N GLN A 15 -1.01 -14.33 18.44
CA GLN A 15 0.19 -15.15 18.65
C GLN A 15 0.27 -16.31 17.65
N ARG A 16 -0.85 -16.99 17.38
CA ARG A 16 -0.92 -18.08 16.38
C ARG A 16 -0.59 -17.56 14.98
N LYS A 17 -1.19 -16.44 14.55
CA LYS A 17 -0.90 -15.83 13.26
C LYS A 17 0.59 -15.45 13.13
N MET A 18 1.17 -14.90 14.19
CA MET A 18 2.61 -14.59 14.25
C MET A 18 3.47 -15.86 14.15
N LEU A 19 3.07 -16.95 14.80
CA LEU A 19 3.76 -18.24 14.70
C LEU A 19 3.62 -18.86 13.30
N GLU A 20 2.48 -18.72 12.64
CA GLU A 20 2.27 -19.15 11.24
C GLU A 20 3.18 -18.37 10.28
N GLN A 21 3.26 -17.05 10.41
CA GLN A 21 4.18 -16.22 9.62
C GLN A 21 5.65 -16.56 9.86
N LYS A 22 6.03 -16.84 11.11
CA LYS A 22 7.39 -17.30 11.44
C LYS A 22 7.68 -18.66 10.83
N LYS A 23 6.70 -19.58 10.82
CA LYS A 23 6.81 -20.89 10.19
C LYS A 23 7.02 -20.76 8.68
N GLU A 24 6.18 -19.99 7.98
CA GLU A 24 6.32 -19.78 6.53
C GLU A 24 7.69 -19.17 6.17
N ARG A 25 8.16 -18.21 6.97
CA ARG A 25 9.51 -17.65 6.80
C ARG A 25 10.60 -18.71 6.98
N LEU A 26 10.51 -19.54 8.02
CA LEU A 26 11.48 -20.62 8.25
C LEU A 26 11.46 -21.65 7.11
N GLU A 27 10.28 -21.99 6.58
CA GLU A 27 10.15 -22.89 5.43
C GLU A 27 10.79 -22.30 4.18
N ARG A 28 10.61 -21.00 3.90
CA ARG A 28 11.32 -20.30 2.81
C ARG A 28 12.84 -20.29 3.00
N LEU A 29 13.33 -20.10 4.24
CA LEU A 29 14.76 -20.15 4.54
C LEU A 29 15.34 -21.55 4.28
N ILE A 30 14.65 -22.60 4.70
CA ILE A 30 15.07 -23.99 4.46
C ILE A 30 15.11 -24.27 2.96
N PHE A 31 14.07 -23.90 2.23
CA PHE A 31 14.02 -24.03 0.76
C PHE A 31 15.19 -23.31 0.08
N THR A 32 15.50 -22.08 0.53
CA THR A 32 16.65 -21.31 0.02
C THR A 32 17.98 -22.02 0.29
N ILE A 33 18.16 -22.62 1.46
CA ILE A 33 19.34 -23.42 1.80
C ILE A 33 19.45 -24.64 0.89
N ASP A 34 18.34 -25.33 0.62
CA ASP A 34 18.31 -26.50 -0.26
C ASP A 34 18.73 -26.14 -1.70
N ASP A 35 18.32 -24.98 -2.22
CA ASP A 35 18.72 -24.52 -3.55
C ASP A 35 20.20 -24.09 -3.61
N ILE A 36 20.70 -23.44 -2.54
CA ILE A 36 22.14 -23.18 -2.38
C ILE A 36 22.94 -24.49 -2.38
N LEU A 37 22.45 -25.53 -1.69
CA LEU A 37 23.09 -26.85 -1.65
C LEU A 37 23.10 -27.56 -3.01
N LYS A 38 22.12 -27.28 -3.88
CA LYS A 38 22.09 -27.76 -5.28
C LYS A 38 22.99 -26.98 -6.22
N GLY A 39 23.63 -25.90 -5.75
CA GLY A 39 24.47 -25.02 -6.56
C GLY A 39 23.69 -23.94 -7.33
N GLU A 40 22.38 -23.82 -7.07
CA GLU A 40 21.54 -22.75 -7.63
C GLU A 40 21.68 -21.51 -6.75
N ASN A 41 22.66 -20.66 -7.08
CA ASN A 41 22.99 -19.49 -6.27
C ASN A 41 21.92 -18.39 -6.41
N ARG A 42 20.84 -18.46 -5.65
CA ARG A 42 19.94 -17.32 -5.34
C ARG A 42 19.41 -17.42 -3.91
N MET A 43 19.88 -16.53 -3.03
CA MET A 43 19.16 -16.18 -1.81
C MET A 43 17.91 -15.37 -2.20
N ASP A 44 16.75 -16.02 -2.31
CA ASP A 44 15.50 -15.33 -2.62
C ASP A 44 14.69 -15.03 -1.34
N PHE A 45 14.91 -13.84 -0.78
CA PHE A 45 14.14 -13.29 0.34
C PHE A 45 12.92 -12.48 -0.13
N ALA A 46 12.54 -12.57 -1.40
CA ALA A 46 11.41 -11.83 -1.93
C ALA A 46 10.12 -12.22 -1.21
N VAL A 47 9.39 -11.20 -0.77
CA VAL A 47 8.05 -11.33 -0.20
C VAL A 47 7.09 -11.84 -1.28
N PHE A 48 7.24 -11.28 -2.49
CA PHE A 48 6.55 -11.66 -3.73
C PHE A 48 7.55 -12.30 -4.69
N ASN A 49 7.33 -13.56 -5.02
CA ASN A 49 8.13 -14.30 -6.00
C ASN A 49 7.76 -13.88 -7.44
N GLN A 50 8.41 -14.50 -8.43
CA GLN A 50 8.18 -14.14 -9.83
C GLN A 50 6.75 -14.40 -10.31
N GLU A 51 6.11 -15.50 -9.91
CA GLU A 51 4.72 -15.81 -10.27
C GLU A 51 3.76 -14.73 -9.73
N ASP A 52 4.03 -14.24 -8.52
CA ASP A 52 3.22 -13.20 -7.88
C ASP A 52 3.32 -11.87 -8.60
N ILE A 53 4.53 -11.53 -9.04
CA ILE A 53 4.79 -10.31 -9.80
C ILE A 53 4.11 -10.39 -11.17
N GLU A 54 4.10 -11.57 -11.81
CA GLU A 54 3.38 -11.81 -13.06
C GLU A 54 1.86 -11.68 -12.88
N GLN A 55 1.33 -12.22 -11.77
CA GLN A 55 -0.09 -12.07 -11.45
C GLN A 55 -0.46 -10.60 -11.20
N LEU A 56 0.39 -9.86 -10.48
CA LEU A 56 0.21 -8.44 -10.24
C LEU A 56 0.27 -7.63 -11.55
N TYR A 57 1.22 -7.94 -12.43
CA TYR A 57 1.31 -7.31 -13.75
C TYR A 57 0.01 -7.50 -14.54
N ARG A 58 -0.52 -8.72 -14.58
CA ARG A 58 -1.78 -9.03 -15.28
C ARG A 58 -2.96 -8.29 -14.67
N ALA A 59 -3.05 -8.21 -13.35
CA ALA A 59 -4.11 -7.48 -12.67
C ALA A 59 -4.05 -5.97 -13.02
N VAL A 60 -2.88 -5.35 -12.88
CA VAL A 60 -2.68 -3.92 -13.18
C VAL A 60 -2.98 -3.61 -14.64
N MET A 61 -2.44 -4.39 -15.58
CA MET A 61 -2.67 -4.17 -17.01
C MET A 61 -4.10 -4.50 -17.43
N GLY A 62 -4.75 -5.47 -16.78
CA GLY A 62 -6.16 -5.81 -16.99
C GLY A 62 -7.13 -4.69 -16.58
N ASN A 63 -6.72 -3.80 -15.67
CA ASN A 63 -7.56 -2.70 -15.18
C ASN A 63 -7.62 -1.50 -16.12
N LEU A 64 -6.77 -1.45 -17.15
CA LEU A 64 -6.58 -0.28 -17.99
C LEU A 64 -7.16 -0.52 -19.39
N SER A 65 -7.86 0.49 -19.92
CA SER A 65 -8.16 0.54 -21.36
C SER A 65 -6.87 0.66 -22.18
N ASP A 66 -6.91 0.34 -23.47
CA ASP A 66 -5.72 0.36 -24.32
C ASP A 66 -5.04 1.74 -24.37
N GLU A 67 -5.82 2.82 -24.27
CA GLU A 67 -5.29 4.18 -24.18
C GLU A 67 -4.61 4.44 -22.82
N GLN A 68 -5.23 4.00 -21.73
CA GLN A 68 -4.63 4.13 -20.39
C GLN A 68 -3.37 3.27 -20.23
N LYS A 69 -3.33 2.08 -20.85
CA LYS A 69 -2.12 1.22 -20.87
C LYS A 69 -0.96 1.96 -21.52
N LYS A 70 -1.18 2.57 -22.70
CA LYS A 70 -0.13 3.34 -23.40
C LYS A 70 0.41 4.47 -22.54
N GLN A 71 -0.49 5.26 -21.93
CA GLN A 71 -0.09 6.35 -21.04
C GLN A 71 0.67 5.86 -19.80
N PHE A 72 0.17 4.79 -19.17
CA PHE A 72 0.81 4.19 -18.00
C PHE A 72 2.21 3.67 -18.30
N MET A 73 2.35 2.89 -19.39
CA MET A 73 3.65 2.36 -19.83
C MET A 73 4.64 3.50 -20.14
N GLY A 74 4.21 4.53 -20.86
CA GLY A 74 5.04 5.68 -21.19
C GLY A 74 5.57 6.40 -19.96
N ASN A 75 4.69 6.71 -18.99
CA ASN A 75 5.08 7.36 -17.74
C ASN A 75 6.02 6.50 -16.90
N TYR A 76 5.76 5.19 -16.83
CA TYR A 76 6.57 4.26 -16.04
C TYR A 76 7.99 4.09 -16.61
N ILE A 77 8.12 3.99 -17.94
CA ILE A 77 9.43 3.91 -18.61
C ILE A 77 10.22 5.20 -18.37
N ALA A 78 9.57 6.36 -18.49
CA ALA A 78 10.23 7.65 -18.25
C ALA A 78 10.74 7.81 -16.80
N ALA A 79 10.00 7.30 -15.82
CA ALA A 79 10.37 7.41 -14.40
C ALA A 79 11.48 6.43 -13.96
N ASN A 80 11.60 5.26 -14.62
CA ASN A 80 12.48 4.17 -14.16
C ASN A 80 13.60 3.83 -15.15
N GLY A 81 13.63 4.44 -16.33
CA GLY A 81 14.69 4.29 -17.32
C GLY A 81 15.70 5.43 -17.25
N GLY A 82 16.86 5.20 -16.64
CA GLY A 82 17.99 6.12 -16.74
C GLY A 82 18.37 6.38 -18.20
N ALA A 83 18.52 7.66 -18.55
CA ALA A 83 19.09 8.22 -19.78
C ALA A 83 19.47 7.23 -20.90
N THR A 84 18.47 6.68 -21.60
CA THR A 84 18.52 6.73 -23.07
C THR A 84 17.87 8.04 -23.49
N SER A 85 18.65 9.10 -23.32
CA SER A 85 18.43 10.35 -24.03
C SER A 85 18.12 10.04 -25.50
N LYS A 86 17.03 10.63 -26.01
CA LYS A 86 16.55 10.58 -27.40
C LYS A 86 15.73 9.34 -27.79
N MET A 87 14.63 9.11 -27.10
CA MET A 87 13.37 8.90 -27.83
C MET A 87 12.64 10.25 -27.89
N SER A 88 13.23 11.16 -28.66
CA SER A 88 12.43 12.12 -29.42
C SER A 88 11.43 11.31 -30.23
N ASP A 89 10.16 11.64 -30.12
CA ASP A 89 8.93 11.39 -30.89
C ASP A 89 8.95 10.52 -32.17
N ALA A 90 10.10 10.29 -32.81
CA ALA A 90 10.28 9.52 -34.04
C ALA A 90 10.48 7.99 -33.86
N LYS A 91 10.94 7.48 -32.70
CA LYS A 91 11.21 6.02 -32.54
C LYS A 91 10.08 5.21 -31.87
N MET A 92 9.11 5.88 -31.22
CA MET A 92 7.89 5.21 -30.73
C MET A 92 6.90 4.88 -31.87
N MET A 93 7.00 5.53 -33.03
CA MET A 93 6.12 5.28 -34.17
C MET A 93 6.50 4.04 -35.01
N GLY A 94 7.56 3.30 -34.64
CA GLY A 94 8.10 2.20 -35.47
C GLY A 94 8.38 0.86 -34.77
N LYS A 95 8.14 0.73 -33.45
CA LYS A 95 8.14 -0.59 -32.78
C LYS A 95 6.71 -1.11 -32.72
N ASP A 96 6.52 -2.40 -33.01
CA ASP A 96 5.24 -3.06 -32.84
C ASP A 96 4.77 -2.90 -31.37
N ALA A 97 3.46 -2.70 -31.16
CA ALA A 97 2.88 -2.57 -29.84
C ALA A 97 3.25 -3.75 -28.93
N ALA A 98 3.37 -4.96 -29.51
CA ALA A 98 3.82 -6.15 -28.80
C ALA A 98 5.26 -6.04 -28.27
N GLU A 99 6.17 -5.40 -29.01
CA GLU A 99 7.56 -5.21 -28.57
C GLU A 99 7.65 -4.19 -27.43
N GLN A 100 6.82 -3.15 -27.47
CA GLN A 100 6.75 -2.13 -26.42
C GLN A 100 6.21 -2.73 -25.12
N GLU A 101 5.17 -3.55 -25.21
CA GLU A 101 4.59 -4.26 -24.07
C GLU A 101 5.58 -5.25 -23.44
N ALA A 102 6.35 -5.98 -24.26
CA ALA A 102 7.39 -6.89 -23.78
C ALA A 102 8.56 -6.16 -23.07
N GLU A 103 8.99 -5.00 -23.59
CA GLU A 103 10.03 -4.18 -22.96
C GLU A 103 9.55 -3.60 -21.61
N PHE A 104 8.31 -3.13 -21.58
CA PHE A 104 7.66 -2.67 -20.35
C PHE A 104 7.50 -3.80 -19.33
N HIS A 105 7.01 -4.97 -19.74
CA HIS A 105 6.87 -6.15 -18.89
C HIS A 105 8.19 -6.52 -18.22
N LYS A 106 9.27 -6.61 -19.00
CA LYS A 106 10.61 -6.89 -18.48
C LYS A 106 11.08 -5.85 -17.46
N MET A 107 10.86 -4.56 -17.72
CA MET A 107 11.18 -3.49 -16.78
C MET A 107 10.36 -3.60 -15.49
N PHE A 108 9.05 -3.82 -15.62
CA PHE A 108 8.13 -3.97 -14.50
C PHE A 108 8.56 -5.13 -13.59
N VAL A 109 8.77 -6.32 -14.16
CA VAL A 109 9.20 -7.51 -13.39
C VAL A 109 10.52 -7.24 -12.68
N LYS A 110 11.52 -6.72 -13.41
CA LYS A 110 12.83 -6.41 -12.81
C LYS A 110 12.72 -5.43 -11.65
N ASN A 111 11.95 -4.36 -11.79
CA ASN A 111 11.79 -3.35 -10.76
C ASN A 111 11.01 -3.89 -9.56
N ALA A 112 9.95 -4.65 -9.79
CA ALA A 112 9.16 -5.30 -8.75
C ALA A 112 9.96 -6.37 -7.98
N SER A 113 10.91 -7.04 -8.62
CA SER A 113 11.86 -7.94 -7.96
C SER A 113 12.97 -7.21 -7.18
N GLY A 114 13.09 -5.88 -7.30
CA GLY A 114 14.11 -5.11 -6.59
C GLY A 114 13.85 -5.01 -5.09
N GLU A 115 14.91 -4.86 -4.29
CA GLU A 115 14.84 -4.86 -2.82
C GLU A 115 13.85 -3.81 -2.27
N GLN A 116 13.86 -2.59 -2.83
CA GLN A 116 12.93 -1.54 -2.38
C GLN A 116 11.47 -1.88 -2.70
N ALA A 117 11.19 -2.46 -3.86
CA ALA A 117 9.85 -2.89 -4.22
C ALA A 117 9.38 -4.03 -3.32
N GLN A 118 10.26 -4.99 -3.00
CA GLN A 118 9.98 -6.08 -2.06
C GLN A 118 9.71 -5.57 -0.64
N LYS A 119 10.44 -4.56 -0.17
CA LYS A 119 10.12 -3.86 1.10
C LYS A 119 8.76 -3.16 1.05
N ASN A 120 8.39 -2.57 -0.08
CA ASN A 120 7.07 -1.96 -0.24
C ASN A 120 5.96 -3.03 -0.25
N PHE A 121 6.19 -4.18 -0.90
CA PHE A 121 5.26 -5.31 -0.86
C PHE A 121 5.10 -5.89 0.55
N GLN A 122 6.18 -5.94 1.35
CA GLN A 122 6.10 -6.30 2.76
C GLN A 122 5.10 -5.41 3.52
N LYS A 123 5.16 -4.09 3.30
CA LYS A 123 4.21 -3.16 3.91
C LYS A 123 2.76 -3.39 3.43
N LEU A 124 2.57 -3.68 2.15
CA LEU A 124 1.23 -4.03 1.65
C LEU A 124 0.69 -5.29 2.31
N VAL A 125 1.53 -6.31 2.55
CA VAL A 125 1.14 -7.52 3.29
C VAL A 125 0.78 -7.18 4.74
N GLU A 126 1.50 -6.27 5.38
CA GLU A 126 1.16 -5.79 6.73
C GLU A 126 -0.22 -5.10 6.76
N TRP A 127 -0.55 -4.30 5.74
CA TRP A 127 -1.84 -3.60 5.66
C TRP A 127 -3.01 -4.52 5.28
N TYR A 128 -2.83 -5.37 4.27
CA TYR A 128 -3.90 -6.25 3.77
C TYR A 128 -4.04 -7.53 4.58
N GLY A 129 -2.99 -7.92 5.30
CA GLY A 129 -2.94 -9.05 6.23
C GLY A 129 -2.35 -10.34 5.65
N SER A 130 -2.31 -10.49 4.32
CA SER A 130 -1.63 -11.55 3.59
C SER A 130 -1.34 -11.12 2.15
N LYS A 131 -0.49 -11.88 1.45
CA LYS A 131 -0.15 -11.65 0.04
C LYS A 131 -1.33 -11.88 -0.90
N GLU A 132 -2.16 -12.88 -0.62
CA GLU A 132 -3.35 -13.23 -1.40
C GLU A 132 -4.34 -12.06 -1.38
N GLN A 133 -4.53 -11.45 -0.21
CA GLN A 133 -5.42 -10.29 -0.06
C GLN A 133 -4.89 -9.06 -0.81
N VAL A 134 -3.57 -8.88 -0.94
CA VAL A 134 -2.98 -7.82 -1.78
C VAL A 134 -3.32 -8.05 -3.27
N LEU A 135 -3.23 -9.29 -3.74
CA LEU A 135 -3.52 -9.65 -5.14
C LEU A 135 -5.02 -9.55 -5.47
N GLU A 136 -5.89 -9.90 -4.52
CA GLU A 136 -7.34 -9.68 -4.64
C GLU A 136 -7.68 -8.19 -4.67
N GLY A 137 -7.05 -7.36 -3.84
CA GLY A 137 -7.26 -5.91 -3.82
C GLY A 137 -6.75 -5.18 -5.06
N ALA A 138 -5.84 -5.80 -5.83
CA ALA A 138 -5.33 -5.26 -7.09
C ALA A 138 -6.31 -5.45 -8.27
N GLN A 139 -7.44 -6.14 -8.07
CA GLN A 139 -8.46 -6.37 -9.08
C GLN A 139 -9.18 -5.07 -9.49
N PRO A 140 -9.81 -5.02 -10.68
CA PRO A 140 -10.39 -3.79 -11.20
C PRO A 140 -11.47 -3.25 -10.27
N THR A 141 -11.27 -2.02 -9.81
CA THR A 141 -12.29 -1.25 -9.11
C THR A 141 -12.95 -0.27 -10.08
N ASN A 142 -14.26 -0.06 -9.93
CA ASN A 142 -14.96 0.93 -10.74
C ASN A 142 -14.37 2.33 -10.43
N PRO A 143 -13.83 3.05 -11.42
CA PRO A 143 -13.20 4.37 -11.22
C PRO A 143 -14.13 5.39 -10.54
N ASP A 144 -15.44 5.31 -10.78
CA ASP A 144 -16.43 6.20 -10.18
C ASP A 144 -16.57 5.96 -8.67
N ILE A 145 -16.39 4.72 -8.23
CA ILE A 145 -16.43 4.33 -6.82
C ILE A 145 -15.19 4.87 -6.10
N PHE A 146 -14.02 4.77 -6.71
CA PHE A 146 -12.77 5.29 -6.15
C PHE A 146 -12.84 6.81 -5.95
N ALA A 147 -13.29 7.55 -6.97
CA ALA A 147 -13.47 9.00 -6.90
C ALA A 147 -14.48 9.41 -5.80
N ALA A 148 -15.56 8.64 -5.60
CA ALA A 148 -16.52 8.88 -4.55
C ALA A 148 -15.91 8.73 -3.14
N TYR A 149 -15.10 7.69 -2.91
CA TYR A 149 -14.42 7.48 -1.64
C TYR A 149 -13.35 8.55 -1.37
N GLN A 150 -12.62 9.00 -2.40
CA GLN A 150 -11.68 10.12 -2.25
C GLN A 150 -12.38 11.41 -1.81
N LYS A 151 -13.51 11.76 -2.44
CA LYS A 151 -14.33 12.92 -2.03
C LYS A 151 -14.81 12.79 -0.59
N ARG A 152 -15.17 11.57 -0.17
CA ARG A 152 -15.61 11.32 1.19
C ARG A 152 -14.47 11.48 2.20
N LEU A 153 -13.27 10.98 1.91
CA LEU A 153 -12.09 11.20 2.75
C LEU A 153 -11.74 12.69 2.88
N ASP A 154 -11.78 13.44 1.78
CA ASP A 154 -11.55 14.89 1.79
C ASP A 154 -12.57 15.61 2.70
N ALA A 155 -13.84 15.22 2.64
CA ALA A 155 -14.87 15.76 3.54
C ALA A 155 -14.61 15.43 5.01
N VAL A 156 -14.18 14.20 5.32
CA VAL A 156 -13.81 13.80 6.69
C VAL A 156 -12.62 14.61 7.19
N MET A 157 -11.59 14.80 6.36
CA MET A 157 -10.41 15.59 6.71
C MET A 157 -10.76 17.07 6.94
N LYS A 158 -11.69 17.64 6.17
CA LYS A 158 -12.22 18.99 6.41
C LYS A 158 -12.95 19.10 7.75
N LYS A 159 -13.81 18.13 8.08
CA LYS A 159 -14.46 18.07 9.41
C LYS A 159 -13.43 18.02 10.54
N LEU A 160 -12.38 17.20 10.38
CA LEU A 160 -11.31 17.09 11.38
C LEU A 160 -10.54 18.41 11.53
N ALA A 161 -10.24 19.06 10.41
CA ALA A 161 -9.61 20.37 10.35
C ALA A 161 -10.42 21.43 11.11
N ASP A 162 -11.74 21.43 11.01
CA ASP A 162 -12.61 22.37 11.73
C ASP A 162 -12.62 22.12 13.25
N LYS A 163 -12.16 20.94 13.70
CA LYS A 163 -12.02 20.56 15.11
C LYS A 163 -10.64 20.84 15.71
N ARG A 164 -9.71 21.41 14.95
CA ARG A 164 -8.39 21.81 15.46
C ARG A 164 -8.54 22.74 16.67
N GLY A 165 -7.81 22.43 17.74
CA GLY A 165 -7.87 23.16 19.00
C GLY A 165 -8.85 22.58 20.02
N GLU A 166 -9.71 21.62 19.62
CA GLU A 166 -10.43 20.76 20.56
C GLU A 166 -9.52 19.63 21.08
N GLU A 167 -9.98 18.93 22.12
CA GLU A 167 -9.27 17.80 22.72
C GLU A 167 -9.24 16.59 21.75
N PRO A 168 -8.05 16.10 21.32
CA PRO A 168 -7.95 15.00 20.34
C PRO A 168 -8.61 13.70 20.80
N SER A 169 -8.67 13.45 22.12
CA SER A 169 -9.33 12.27 22.70
C SER A 169 -10.84 12.43 22.89
N GLY A 170 -11.39 13.62 22.57
CA GLY A 170 -12.80 13.96 22.70
C GLY A 170 -13.70 13.17 21.75
N PHE A 171 -14.94 12.92 22.17
CA PHE A 171 -15.92 12.15 21.39
C PHE A 171 -16.12 12.67 19.95
N PRO A 172 -16.28 13.99 19.70
CA PRO A 172 -16.47 14.49 18.34
C PRO A 172 -15.27 14.20 17.42
N VAL A 173 -14.04 14.26 17.96
CA VAL A 173 -12.82 13.97 17.21
C VAL A 173 -12.71 12.47 16.93
N LYS A 174 -13.00 11.63 17.94
CA LYS A 174 -13.01 10.17 17.78
C LYS A 174 -14.04 9.69 16.77
N GLU A 175 -15.22 10.30 16.71
CA GLU A 175 -16.23 10.00 15.69
C GLU A 175 -15.71 10.28 14.28
N ILE A 176 -15.02 11.40 14.08
CA ILE A 176 -14.42 11.76 12.79
C ILE A 176 -13.29 10.79 12.41
N ILE A 177 -12.43 10.40 13.35
CA ILE A 177 -11.38 9.40 13.09
C ILE A 177 -11.99 8.02 12.79
N GLY A 178 -13.09 7.64 13.46
CA GLY A 178 -13.85 6.44 13.14
C GLY A 178 -14.47 6.49 11.73
N GLU A 179 -14.98 7.64 11.30
CA GLU A 179 -15.43 7.84 9.91
C GLU A 179 -14.25 7.71 8.93
N TYR A 180 -13.09 8.28 9.25
CA TYR A 180 -11.88 8.17 8.44
C TYR A 180 -11.42 6.71 8.28
N ASP A 181 -11.37 5.97 9.38
CA ASP A 181 -11.07 4.52 9.40
C ASP A 181 -12.02 3.75 8.48
N PHE A 182 -13.33 3.96 8.65
CA PHE A 182 -14.34 3.27 7.88
C PHE A 182 -14.19 3.52 6.37
N VAL A 183 -14.04 4.78 5.97
CA VAL A 183 -13.90 5.14 4.56
C VAL A 183 -12.58 4.63 3.99
N SER A 184 -11.50 4.64 4.77
CA SER A 184 -10.21 4.08 4.37
C SER A 184 -10.30 2.58 4.10
N ARG A 185 -11.01 1.82 4.94
CA ARG A 185 -11.27 0.38 4.69
C ARG A 185 -12.01 0.13 3.39
N GLN A 186 -12.98 0.97 3.06
CA GLN A 186 -13.72 0.85 1.79
C GLN A 186 -12.87 1.22 0.58
N LEU A 187 -12.08 2.30 0.68
CA LEU A 187 -11.22 2.76 -0.41
C LEU A 187 -10.13 1.75 -0.74
N TYR A 188 -9.43 1.25 0.28
CA TYR A 188 -8.31 0.34 0.13
C TYR A 188 -8.72 -1.13 0.17
N GLN A 189 -10.01 -1.44 0.35
CA GLN A 189 -10.53 -2.80 0.45
C GLN A 189 -9.82 -3.67 1.51
N ILE A 190 -9.42 -3.05 2.60
CA ILE A 190 -8.76 -3.70 3.74
C ILE A 190 -9.75 -3.97 4.87
N LYS A 191 -9.53 -5.05 5.62
CA LYS A 191 -10.40 -5.44 6.74
C LYS A 191 -10.23 -4.52 7.95
N ASP A 192 -9.01 -4.07 8.18
CA ASP A 192 -8.60 -3.25 9.31
C ASP A 192 -7.69 -2.13 8.80
N ALA A 193 -8.02 -0.87 9.11
CA ALA A 193 -7.24 0.28 8.67
C ALA A 193 -6.28 0.80 9.75
N GLU A 194 -6.22 0.20 10.95
CA GLU A 194 -5.35 0.67 12.03
C GLU A 194 -3.90 0.83 11.57
N ALA A 195 -3.34 -0.18 10.89
CA ALA A 195 -1.95 -0.16 10.44
C ALA A 195 -1.69 0.99 9.44
N ILE A 196 -2.53 1.13 8.41
CA ILE A 196 -2.34 2.17 7.38
C ILE A 196 -2.58 3.57 7.93
N VAL A 197 -3.55 3.74 8.82
CA VAL A 197 -3.87 5.05 9.42
C VAL A 197 -2.77 5.48 10.40
N LYS A 198 -2.21 4.55 11.18
CA LYS A 198 -1.05 4.82 12.05
C LYS A 198 0.22 5.14 11.25
N ASP A 199 0.48 4.41 10.18
CA ASP A 199 1.62 4.70 9.29
C ASP A 199 1.49 6.09 8.66
N LEU A 200 0.28 6.47 8.25
CA LEU A 200 0.00 7.79 7.70
C LEU A 200 0.18 8.90 8.75
N ALA A 201 -0.28 8.69 9.99
CA ALA A 201 -0.03 9.60 11.10
C ALA A 201 1.48 9.76 11.37
N ALA A 202 2.23 8.66 11.40
CA ALA A 202 3.69 8.68 11.57
C ALA A 202 4.39 9.40 10.40
N LEU A 203 3.92 9.22 9.16
CA LEU A 203 4.43 9.95 8.00
C LEU A 203 4.29 11.46 8.18
N TYR A 204 3.12 11.94 8.61
CA TYR A 204 2.91 13.37 8.86
C TYR A 204 3.75 13.92 10.01
N GLN A 205 4.15 13.09 10.97
CA GLN A 205 5.06 13.49 12.06
C GLN A 205 6.54 13.50 11.65
N THR A 206 6.94 12.62 10.72
CA THR A 206 8.36 12.37 10.41
C THR A 206 8.82 12.97 9.07
N ASN A 207 7.88 13.34 8.19
CA ASN A 207 8.17 13.88 6.87
C ASN A 207 7.59 15.30 6.73
N GLU A 208 8.49 16.29 6.74
CA GLU A 208 8.12 17.72 6.65
C GLU A 208 7.38 18.04 5.35
N GLN A 209 7.78 17.47 4.22
CA GLN A 209 7.10 17.71 2.94
C GLN A 209 5.65 17.22 2.97
N ALA A 210 5.41 16.01 3.49
CA ALA A 210 4.06 15.45 3.63
C ALA A 210 3.22 16.29 4.60
N ARG A 211 3.80 16.68 5.74
CA ARG A 211 3.19 17.58 6.73
C ARG A 211 2.77 18.90 6.11
N THR A 212 3.69 19.60 5.43
CA THR A 212 3.43 20.89 4.78
C THR A 212 2.36 20.77 3.70
N ALA A 213 2.36 19.69 2.92
CA ALA A 213 1.35 19.46 1.89
C ALA A 213 -0.05 19.34 2.50
N LEU A 214 -0.19 18.55 3.57
CA LEU A 214 -1.47 18.39 4.27
C LEU A 214 -1.93 19.69 4.92
N ASP A 215 -1.04 20.38 5.62
CA ASP A 215 -1.33 21.65 6.28
C ASP A 215 -1.71 22.74 5.28
N LYS A 216 -1.10 22.74 4.09
CA LYS A 216 -1.51 23.65 3.00
C LYS A 216 -2.92 23.36 2.50
N GLN A 217 -3.31 22.08 2.43
CA GLN A 217 -4.62 21.69 1.93
C GLN A 217 -5.74 21.95 2.93
N TYR A 218 -5.50 21.64 4.21
CA TYR A 218 -6.56 21.62 5.22
C TYR A 218 -6.44 22.70 6.30
N GLY A 219 -5.28 23.36 6.38
CA GLY A 219 -4.98 24.42 7.37
C GLY A 219 -3.77 24.05 8.25
N ALA A 220 -3.01 25.05 8.68
CA ALA A 220 -1.82 24.85 9.50
C ALA A 220 -2.13 24.06 10.79
N GLY A 221 -1.29 23.07 11.12
CA GLY A 221 -1.44 22.23 12.30
C GLY A 221 -2.44 21.07 12.14
N THR A 222 -2.99 20.85 10.94
CA THR A 222 -3.88 19.69 10.68
C THR A 222 -3.12 18.38 10.77
N ALA A 223 -1.89 18.33 10.26
CA ALA A 223 -1.04 17.14 10.30
C ALA A 223 -0.78 16.67 11.74
N ASP A 224 -0.39 17.59 12.62
CA ASP A 224 -0.14 17.27 14.02
C ASP A 224 -1.44 16.86 14.74
N PHE A 225 -2.55 17.57 14.48
CA PHE A 225 -3.84 17.26 15.08
C PHE A 225 -4.37 15.89 14.63
N PHE A 226 -4.26 15.55 13.34
CA PHE A 226 -4.58 14.24 12.81
C PHE A 226 -3.76 13.15 13.49
N ALA A 227 -2.44 13.32 13.57
CA ALA A 227 -1.57 12.33 14.18
C ALA A 227 -1.87 12.11 15.67
N ALA A 228 -2.15 13.18 16.41
CA ALA A 228 -2.59 13.10 17.80
C ALA A 228 -3.93 12.37 17.94
N ALA A 229 -4.93 12.74 17.15
CA ALA A 229 -6.27 12.14 17.17
C ALA A 229 -6.24 10.63 16.82
N VAL A 230 -5.46 10.24 15.80
CA VAL A 230 -5.22 8.84 15.43
C VAL A 230 -4.53 8.10 16.58
N GLY A 231 -3.52 8.72 17.20
CA GLY A 231 -2.83 8.17 18.36
C GLY A 231 -3.80 7.87 19.51
N GLU A 232 -4.67 8.81 19.85
CA GLU A 232 -5.68 8.62 20.91
C GLU A 232 -6.77 7.61 20.54
N PHE A 233 -7.19 7.55 19.27
CA PHE A 233 -8.25 6.66 18.81
C PHE A 233 -7.84 5.19 18.87
N TYR A 234 -6.61 4.85 18.47
CA TYR A 234 -6.10 3.48 18.46
C TYR A 234 -5.18 3.16 19.65
N LYS A 235 -5.24 3.95 20.72
CA LYS A 235 -4.70 3.49 22.02
C LYS A 235 -5.52 2.28 22.45
N LYS A 236 -4.85 1.15 22.68
CA LYS A 236 -5.50 0.01 23.32
C LYS A 236 -6.02 0.45 24.68
N MET A 237 -7.32 0.28 24.92
CA MET A 237 -7.87 0.34 26.28
C MET A 237 -7.38 -0.86 27.08
#